data_AF-A0A1H8W8V6-F1
#
_entry.id   AF-A0A1H8W8V6-F1
#
_cell.length_a   1.000
_cell.length_b   1.000
_cell.length_c   1.000
_cell.angle_alpha   90.00
_cell.angle_beta   90.00
_cell.angle_gamma   90.00
#
_symmetry.space_group_name_H-M   'P 1'
#
loop_
_entity.id
_entity.type
_entity.pdbx_description
1 polymer ?
#
loop_
_entity_poly.entity_id
_entity_poly.type
_entity_poly.pdbx_seq_one_letter_code
_entity_poly.pdbx_strand_id
1 'polypeptide(L)'
;MSYATITIGDLLADVNSRYFLPAIQRPYVWSADQVITLIDSLLKGYPISSLMFWAVDEDLKRELKIYNFIEHWKPGMQNPTASANGRDVTLVLDGQQRITSLLIALRGSFAEKAKHKRRSSPDAWSEKTLYIDLLRCLVPASGGSDLG
;
A
#
# COMPACT_ATOMS: atom_id res chain seq x y z
N MET A 1 -0.02 9.43 23.50
CA MET A 1 -0.35 9.08 22.10
C MET A 1 -1.81 9.40 21.89
N SER A 2 -2.14 10.34 21.01
CA SER A 2 -3.54 10.55 20.59
C SER A 2 -3.91 9.51 19.54
N TYR A 3 -5.10 8.94 19.67
CA TYR A 3 -5.70 8.12 18.63
C TYR A 3 -6.66 8.99 17.83
N ALA A 4 -6.60 8.88 16.51
CA ALA A 4 -7.52 9.54 15.60
C ALA A 4 -8.00 8.53 14.57
N THR A 5 -9.27 8.66 14.18
CA THR A 5 -9.83 7.92 13.05
C THR A 5 -9.70 8.75 11.78
N ILE A 6 -9.31 8.10 10.69
CA ILE A 6 -9.21 8.71 9.36
C ILE A 6 -9.80 7.73 8.34
N THR A 7 -10.45 8.24 7.31
CA THR A 7 -10.92 7.39 6.21
C THR A 7 -9.76 6.97 5.32
N ILE A 8 -9.91 5.85 4.60
CA ILE A 8 -8.90 5.43 3.62
C ILE A 8 -8.76 6.49 2.51
N GLY A 9 -9.86 7.14 2.12
CA GLY A 9 -9.85 8.20 1.11
C GLY A 9 -8.97 9.38 1.50
N ASP A 10 -9.16 9.90 2.71
CA ASP A 10 -8.38 11.03 3.25
C ASP A 10 -6.92 10.63 3.46
N LEU A 11 -6.67 9.44 4.01
CA LEU A 11 -5.33 8.89 4.17
C LEU A 11 -4.58 8.89 2.83
N LEU A 12 -5.20 8.37 1.77
CA LEU A 12 -4.56 8.29 0.46
C LEU A 12 -4.43 9.66 -0.21
N ALA A 13 -5.32 10.63 0.06
CA ALA A 13 -5.17 12.00 -0.45
C ALA A 13 -3.92 12.70 0.13
N ASP A 14 -3.58 12.38 1.38
CA ASP A 14 -2.44 12.95 2.10
C ASP A 14 -1.11 12.20 1.88
N VAL A 15 -1.13 10.99 1.29
CA VAL A 15 0.10 10.25 0.94
C VAL A 15 0.89 11.01 -0.14
N ASN A 16 2.22 11.12 0.05
CA ASN A 16 3.16 11.86 -0.81
C ASN A 16 2.97 13.38 -0.85
N SER A 17 1.98 13.92 -0.14
CA SER A 17 1.78 15.37 0.05
C SER A 17 2.09 15.79 1.49
N ARG A 18 1.64 14.99 2.46
CA ARG A 18 1.82 15.18 3.92
C ARG A 18 2.44 13.95 4.60
N TYR A 19 2.04 12.75 4.20
CA TYR A 19 2.56 11.50 4.73
C TYR A 19 3.73 10.97 3.90
N PHE A 20 4.85 10.73 4.56
CA PHE A 20 6.10 10.28 3.94
C PHE A 20 6.73 9.12 4.70
N LEU A 21 7.68 8.44 4.06
CA LEU A 21 8.46 7.38 4.68
C LEU A 21 9.76 7.95 5.26
N PRO A 22 10.17 7.52 6.47
CA PRO A 22 11.48 7.83 7.04
C PRO A 22 12.59 7.10 6.29
N ALA A 23 13.85 7.48 6.46
CA ALA A 23 15.01 6.84 5.81
C ALA A 23 15.38 5.42 6.27
N ILE A 24 14.78 4.95 7.37
CA ILE A 24 14.98 3.59 7.91
C ILE A 24 13.92 2.60 7.39
N GLN A 25 13.14 3.01 6.39
CA GLN A 25 12.07 2.21 5.79
C GLN A 25 12.62 0.95 5.11
N ARG A 26 11.85 -0.13 5.18
CA ARG A 26 12.16 -1.35 4.43
C ARG A 26 11.57 -1.24 3.03
N PRO A 27 12.22 -1.81 2.00
CA PRO A 27 11.62 -1.92 0.68
C PRO A 27 10.23 -2.56 0.76
N TYR A 28 9.35 -2.21 -0.18
CA TYR A 28 8.08 -2.88 -0.33
C TYR A 28 8.29 -4.33 -0.80
N VAL A 29 7.69 -5.29 -0.09
CA VAL A 29 7.92 -6.74 -0.30
C VAL A 29 6.64 -7.56 -0.43
N TRP A 30 5.46 -6.94 -0.33
CA TRP A 30 4.19 -7.66 -0.41
C TRP A 30 3.89 -8.15 -1.83
N SER A 31 3.34 -9.36 -1.93
CA SER A 31 2.87 -9.94 -3.19
C SER A 31 1.47 -9.43 -3.56
N ALA A 32 1.07 -9.62 -4.82
CA ALA A 32 -0.28 -9.31 -5.28
C ALA A 32 -1.37 -10.01 -4.43
N ASP A 33 -1.15 -11.27 -4.05
CA ASP A 33 -2.10 -12.04 -3.21
C ASP A 33 -2.28 -11.40 -1.82
N GLN A 34 -1.20 -10.87 -1.22
CA GLN A 34 -1.29 -10.18 0.07
C GLN A 34 -2.04 -8.86 -0.05
N VAL A 35 -1.84 -8.13 -1.15
CA VAL A 35 -2.61 -6.91 -1.46
C VAL A 35 -4.11 -7.25 -1.61
N ILE A 36 -4.44 -8.28 -2.39
CA ILE A 36 -5.82 -8.74 -2.59
C ILE A 36 -6.44 -9.16 -1.25
N THR A 37 -5.71 -9.91 -0.43
CA THR A 37 -6.19 -10.37 0.89
C THR A 37 -6.48 -9.19 1.83
N LEU A 38 -5.66 -8.14 1.79
CA LEU A 38 -5.90 -6.93 2.57
C LEU A 38 -7.21 -6.24 2.14
N ILE A 39 -7.41 -6.06 0.82
CA ILE A 39 -8.62 -5.43 0.29
C ILE A 39 -9.86 -6.28 0.59
N ASP A 40 -9.78 -7.59 0.38
CA ASP A 40 -10.84 -8.54 0.73
C ASP A 40 -11.19 -8.46 2.22
N SER A 41 -10.19 -8.37 3.10
CA SER A 41 -10.42 -8.24 4.54
C SER A 41 -11.15 -6.94 4.88
N LEU A 42 -10.78 -5.84 4.24
CA LEU A 42 -11.42 -4.53 4.42
C LEU A 42 -12.87 -4.53 3.92
N LEU A 43 -13.14 -5.14 2.77
CA LEU A 43 -14.49 -5.26 2.21
C LEU A 43 -15.39 -6.12 3.10
N LYS A 44 -14.83 -7.12 3.79
CA LYS A 44 -15.52 -7.96 4.78
C LYS A 44 -15.69 -7.29 6.14
N GLY A 45 -15.14 -6.09 6.34
CA GLY A 45 -15.22 -5.36 7.61
C GLY A 45 -14.30 -5.89 8.70
N TYR A 46 -13.28 -6.69 8.37
CA TYR A 46 -12.28 -7.09 9.36
C TYR A 46 -11.38 -5.92 9.74
N PRO A 47 -11.03 -5.76 11.02
CA PRO A 47 -10.19 -4.66 11.47
C PRO A 47 -8.76 -4.83 10.94
N ILE A 48 -8.24 -3.79 10.28
CA ILE A 48 -6.82 -3.66 10.02
C ILE A 48 -6.22 -2.85 11.18
N SER A 49 -5.21 -3.41 11.85
CA SER A 49 -4.55 -2.81 13.03
C SER A 49 -4.24 -1.31 12.89
N SER A 50 -3.93 -0.61 13.97
CA SER A 50 -3.57 0.81 13.93
C SER A 50 -2.35 1.10 13.02
N LEU A 51 -2.26 2.34 12.55
CA LEU A 51 -1.09 2.88 11.83
C LEU A 51 -0.40 3.88 12.76
N MET A 52 0.94 3.95 12.72
CA MET A 52 1.72 4.82 13.60
C MET A 52 2.39 5.93 12.79
N PHE A 53 2.18 7.17 13.24
CA PHE A 53 2.65 8.37 12.58
C PHE A 53 3.48 9.24 13.54
N TRP A 54 4.46 9.96 13.00
CA TRP A 54 5.24 10.95 13.72
C TRP A 54 5.20 12.29 12.97
N ALA A 55 4.49 13.27 13.54
CA ALA A 55 4.51 14.63 13.04
C ALA A 55 5.89 15.26 13.31
N VAL A 56 6.53 15.78 12.27
CA VAL A 56 7.88 16.32 12.33
C VAL A 56 7.82 17.83 12.49
N ASP A 57 8.50 18.35 13.50
CA ASP A 57 8.66 19.78 13.75
C ASP A 57 9.49 20.44 12.65
N GLU A 58 9.21 21.72 12.36
CA GLU A 58 9.85 22.49 11.27
C GLU A 58 11.39 22.45 11.30
N ASP A 59 11.98 22.53 12.49
CA ASP A 59 13.44 22.54 12.66
C ASP A 59 14.07 21.23 12.17
N LEU A 60 13.40 20.10 12.40
CA LEU A 60 13.90 18.77 12.04
C LEU A 60 13.61 18.40 10.58
N LYS A 61 12.65 19.07 9.92
CA LYS A 61 12.27 18.78 8.52
C LYS A 61 13.43 18.92 7.54
N ARG A 62 14.38 19.83 7.81
CA ARG A 62 15.52 20.11 6.91
C ARG A 62 16.61 19.05 6.96
N GLU A 63 16.70 18.33 8.06
CA GLU A 63 17.77 17.34 8.30
C GLU A 63 17.34 15.92 7.91
N LEU A 64 16.03 15.67 7.85
CA LEU A 64 15.48 14.36 7.57
C LEU A 64 15.44 14.05 6.07
N LYS A 65 15.97 12.89 5.70
CA LYS A 65 15.72 12.28 4.40
C LYS A 65 14.37 11.58 4.44
N ILE A 66 13.47 12.00 3.55
CA ILE A 66 12.13 11.46 3.43
C ILE A 66 11.89 10.89 2.04
N TYR A 67 10.97 9.94 1.95
CA TYR A 67 10.69 9.22 0.72
C TYR A 67 9.19 9.13 0.45
N ASN A 68 8.84 9.12 -0.84
CA ASN A 68 7.47 8.90 -1.29
C ASN A 68 7.12 7.41 -1.28
N PHE A 69 5.85 7.13 -1.03
CA PHE A 69 5.21 5.86 -1.30
C PHE A 69 5.19 5.56 -2.80
N ILE A 70 5.26 4.27 -3.14
CA ILE A 70 5.21 3.80 -4.51
C ILE A 70 3.74 3.56 -4.88
N GLU A 71 3.28 4.24 -5.93
CA GLU A 71 1.94 4.06 -6.50
C GLU A 71 1.93 2.97 -7.58
N HIS A 72 2.91 3.00 -8.48
CA HIS A 72 3.08 1.98 -9.52
C HIS A 72 4.26 1.09 -9.17
N TRP A 73 3.98 -0.07 -8.56
CA TRP A 73 5.04 -0.95 -8.08
C TRP A 73 5.61 -1.83 -9.18
N LYS A 74 6.95 -1.86 -9.25
CA LYS A 74 7.73 -2.82 -10.03
C LYS A 74 8.82 -3.41 -9.16
N PRO A 75 9.17 -4.69 -9.34
CA PRO A 75 10.21 -5.32 -8.53
C PRO A 75 11.57 -4.66 -8.72
N GLY A 76 12.26 -4.45 -7.61
CA GLY A 76 13.53 -3.73 -7.57
C GLY A 76 13.40 -2.22 -7.51
N MET A 77 12.17 -1.67 -7.56
CA MET A 77 11.96 -0.25 -7.29
C MET A 77 12.31 0.09 -5.86
N GLN A 78 12.93 1.25 -5.71
CA GLN A 78 13.13 1.92 -4.44
C GLN A 78 12.16 3.11 -4.35
N ASN A 79 11.77 3.45 -3.13
CA ASN A 79 10.96 4.63 -2.89
C ASN A 79 11.72 5.89 -3.37
N PRO A 80 11.09 6.77 -4.16
CA PRO A 80 11.76 7.98 -4.62
C PRO A 80 11.94 8.96 -3.46
N THR A 81 13.07 9.67 -3.46
CA THR A 81 13.33 10.73 -2.47
C THR A 81 12.29 11.84 -2.62
N ALA A 82 11.82 12.37 -1.50
CA ALA A 82 10.90 13.50 -1.44
C ALA A 82 11.57 14.70 -0.76
N SER A 83 10.97 15.88 -0.91
CA SER A 83 11.41 17.10 -0.23
C SER A 83 10.32 17.65 0.68
N ALA A 84 10.72 18.13 1.85
CA ALA A 84 9.86 18.72 2.87
C ALA A 84 9.43 20.17 2.56
N ASN A 85 9.86 20.76 1.42
CA ASN A 85 9.74 22.19 1.06
C ASN A 85 8.42 22.88 1.49
N GLY A 86 8.40 23.45 2.69
CA GLY A 86 7.29 24.25 3.23
C GLY A 86 5.98 23.48 3.47
N ARG A 87 6.04 22.14 3.57
CA ARG A 87 4.87 21.28 3.80
C ARG A 87 4.89 20.71 5.20
N ASP A 88 3.71 20.36 5.70
CA ASP A 88 3.60 19.48 6.85
C ASP A 88 4.17 18.11 6.52
N VAL A 89 5.11 17.66 7.35
CA VAL A 89 5.75 16.34 7.18
C VAL A 89 5.33 15.48 8.34
N THR A 90 4.67 14.38 8.02
CA THR A 90 4.34 13.33 8.98
C THR A 90 4.91 12.01 8.48
N LEU A 91 5.77 11.40 9.27
CA LEU A 91 6.44 10.15 8.94
C LEU A 91 5.61 8.95 9.36
N VAL A 92 5.49 7.97 8.47
CA VAL A 92 4.84 6.69 8.78
C VAL A 92 5.88 5.77 9.43
N LEU A 93 5.70 5.51 10.72
CA LEU A 93 6.60 4.65 11.51
C LEU A 93 6.18 3.18 11.46
N ASP A 94 4.87 2.91 11.39
CA ASP A 94 4.32 1.57 11.19
C ASP A 94 3.16 1.57 10.18
N GLY A 95 2.98 0.45 9.49
CA GLY A 95 1.92 0.26 8.50
C GLY A 95 2.31 0.65 7.08
N GLN A 96 3.58 0.95 6.82
CA GLN A 96 4.11 1.31 5.50
C GLN A 96 3.64 0.36 4.37
N GLN A 97 3.70 -0.96 4.58
CA GLN A 97 3.34 -1.96 3.56
C GLN A 97 1.83 -1.95 3.32
N ARG A 98 1.02 -1.71 4.37
CA ARG A 98 -0.44 -1.64 4.28
C ARG A 98 -0.88 -0.39 3.50
N ILE A 99 -0.33 0.78 3.85
CA ILE A 99 -0.60 2.03 3.13
C ILE A 99 -0.15 1.93 1.67
N THR A 100 1.05 1.39 1.41
CA THR A 100 1.54 1.19 0.04
C THR A 100 0.62 0.24 -0.75
N SER A 101 0.15 -0.85 -0.12
CA SER A 101 -0.77 -1.80 -0.75
C SER A 101 -2.12 -1.15 -1.08
N LEU A 102 -2.66 -0.32 -0.18
CA LEU A 102 -3.87 0.45 -0.43
C LEU A 102 -3.70 1.43 -1.59
N LEU A 103 -2.55 2.13 -1.64
CA LEU A 103 -2.24 3.06 -2.71
C LEU A 103 -2.16 2.34 -4.07
N ILE A 104 -1.40 1.24 -4.15
CA ILE A 104 -1.28 0.43 -5.36
C ILE A 104 -2.66 -0.12 -5.79
N ALA A 105 -3.43 -0.65 -4.85
CA ALA A 105 -4.72 -1.28 -5.14
C ALA A 105 -5.77 -0.28 -5.65
N LEU A 106 -5.80 0.94 -5.09
CA LEU A 106 -6.89 1.90 -5.33
C LEU A 106 -6.55 2.99 -6.34
N ARG A 107 -5.27 3.30 -6.56
CA ARG A 107 -4.83 4.36 -7.49
C ARG A 107 -3.75 3.93 -8.48
N GLY A 108 -3.08 2.81 -8.22
CA GLY A 108 -1.84 2.43 -8.88
C GLY A 108 -1.91 1.16 -9.74
N SER A 109 -0.72 0.58 -9.93
CA SER A 109 -0.54 -0.68 -10.66
C SER A 109 0.54 -1.55 -10.01
N PHE A 110 0.41 -2.86 -10.21
CA PHE A 110 1.33 -3.86 -9.70
C PHE A 110 1.93 -4.64 -10.87
N ALA A 111 3.25 -4.58 -11.06
CA ALA A 111 3.92 -5.33 -12.10
C ALA A 111 4.22 -6.77 -11.66
N GLU A 112 3.68 -7.73 -12.38
CA GLU A 112 3.93 -9.15 -12.16
C GLU A 112 4.81 -9.74 -13.28
N LYS A 113 5.65 -10.70 -12.91
CA LYS A 113 6.51 -11.40 -13.86
C LYS A 113 5.70 -12.43 -14.65
N ALA A 114 5.76 -12.37 -15.96
CA ALA A 114 5.28 -13.43 -16.83
C ALA A 114 6.00 -14.76 -16.53
N LYS A 115 5.22 -15.85 -16.44
CA LYS A 115 5.77 -17.20 -16.31
C LYS A 115 6.72 -17.50 -17.48
N HIS A 116 7.79 -18.23 -17.20
CA HIS A 116 8.82 -18.65 -18.17
C HIS A 116 9.69 -17.56 -18.81
N LYS A 117 9.47 -16.26 -18.53
CA LYS A 117 10.38 -15.21 -19.00
C LYS A 117 11.54 -14.98 -18.02
N ARG A 118 12.70 -14.56 -18.52
CA ARG A 118 13.84 -14.15 -17.65
C ARG A 118 13.56 -12.79 -17.03
N ARG A 119 14.03 -12.55 -15.80
CA ARG A 119 13.84 -11.24 -15.12
C ARG A 119 14.46 -10.07 -15.88
N SER A 120 15.52 -10.35 -16.65
CA SER A 120 16.26 -9.37 -17.46
C SER A 120 15.57 -9.01 -18.78
N SER A 121 14.50 -9.71 -19.16
CA SER A 121 13.78 -9.41 -20.41
C SER A 121 12.81 -8.24 -20.18
N PRO A 122 12.83 -7.18 -21.01
CA PRO A 122 11.90 -6.05 -20.89
C PRO A 122 10.43 -6.48 -20.91
N ASP A 123 10.07 -7.43 -21.79
CA ASP A 123 8.71 -7.95 -21.94
C ASP A 123 8.31 -8.98 -20.88
N ALA A 124 9.09 -9.13 -19.81
CA ALA A 124 8.81 -10.07 -18.73
C ALA A 124 7.81 -9.53 -17.71
N TRP A 125 7.49 -8.24 -17.73
CA TRP A 125 6.68 -7.59 -16.71
C TRP A 125 5.37 -7.10 -17.30
N SER A 126 4.26 -7.55 -16.72
CA SER A 126 2.92 -7.06 -17.05
C SER A 126 2.39 -6.23 -15.89
N GLU A 127 2.03 -4.98 -16.14
CA GLU A 127 1.33 -4.15 -15.17
C GLU A 127 -0.12 -4.61 -15.03
N LYS A 128 -0.58 -4.72 -13.79
CA LYS A 128 -1.93 -5.14 -13.44
C LYS A 128 -2.57 -4.10 -12.51
N THR A 129 -3.87 -3.91 -12.67
CA THR A 129 -4.69 -3.08 -11.78
C THR A 129 -5.70 -3.99 -11.09
N LEU A 130 -6.03 -3.69 -9.82
CA LEU A 130 -7.02 -4.44 -9.07
C LEU A 130 -8.42 -4.05 -9.56
N TYR A 131 -9.26 -5.06 -9.79
CA TYR A 131 -10.68 -4.87 -10.07
C TYR A 131 -11.51 -5.63 -9.06
N ILE A 132 -12.63 -5.04 -8.66
CA ILE A 132 -13.64 -5.68 -7.82
C ILE A 132 -14.79 -6.10 -8.74
N ASP A 133 -15.06 -7.39 -8.76
CA ASP A 133 -16.23 -7.92 -9.46
C ASP A 133 -17.47 -7.76 -8.57
N LEU A 134 -18.29 -6.76 -8.89
CA LEU A 134 -19.50 -6.45 -8.13
C LEU A 134 -20.67 -7.40 -8.45
N LEU A 135 -20.58 -8.17 -9.53
CA LEU A 135 -21.64 -9.07 -9.99
C LEU A 135 -21.48 -10.48 -9.42
N ARG A 136 -20.28 -10.81 -8.95
CA ARG A 136 -19.99 -12.09 -8.33
C ARG A 136 -20.44 -12.07 -6.87
N CYS A 137 -21.57 -12.74 -6.60
CA CYS A 137 -22.07 -12.90 -5.25
C CYS A 137 -21.11 -13.76 -4.42
N LEU A 138 -20.55 -13.20 -3.34
CA LEU A 138 -19.64 -13.88 -2.40
C LEU A 138 -20.40 -14.81 -1.43
N VAL A 139 -21.35 -15.60 -1.91
CA VAL A 139 -21.98 -16.62 -1.07
C VAL A 139 -20.96 -17.76 -0.90
N PRO A 140 -20.49 -18.06 0.33
CA PRO A 140 -19.72 -19.27 0.53
C PRO A 140 -20.60 -20.45 0.13
N ALA A 141 -20.08 -21.36 -0.70
CA ALA A 141 -20.78 -22.60 -0.99
C ALA A 141 -21.09 -23.28 0.36
N SER A 142 -22.36 -23.23 0.78
CA SER A 142 -22.83 -23.95 1.94
C SER A 142 -22.44 -25.41 1.74
N GLY A 143 -21.58 -25.92 2.62
CA GLY A 143 -21.17 -27.31 2.61
C GLY A 143 -22.42 -28.19 2.67
N GLY A 144 -22.69 -28.87 1.57
CA GLY A 144 -23.61 -29.99 1.56
C GLY A 144 -22.92 -31.17 2.24
N SER A 145 -23.01 -31.23 3.57
CA SER A 145 -23.00 -32.50 4.27
C SER A 145 -24.44 -33.01 4.36
N ASP A 146 -24.60 -34.30 4.07
CA ASP A 146 -25.70 -35.20 4.43
C ASP A 146 -26.55 -35.69 3.24
N LEU A 147 -26.21 -36.89 2.74
CA LEU A 147 -26.95 -38.14 3.05
C LEU A 147 -26.46 -39.26 2.10
N GLY A 148 -25.85 -40.30 2.67
CA GLY A 148 -25.47 -41.55 2.04
C GLY A 148 -25.00 -42.56 3.08
#